data_AF-A0A963LJ75-F1
#
_entry.id   AF-A0A963LJ75-F1
#
_cell.length_a   1.000
_cell.length_b   1.000
_cell.length_c   1.000
_cell.angle_alpha   90.00
_cell.angle_beta   90.00
_cell.angle_gamma   90.00
#
_symmetry.space_group_name_H-M   'P 1'
#
loop_
_entity.id
_entity.type
_entity.pdbx_description
1 polymer ?
#
loop_
_entity_poly.entity_id
_entity_poly.type
_entity_poly.pdbx_seq_one_letter_code
_entity_poly.pdbx_strand_id
1 'polypeptide(L)'
;MLAEMGVRVWQPEPVARVAEPSEQAPAEAPAVTVTVRDASETIAVGARQQPAGSPKHAETAVPRPRAAAPVGTGPAAPAQAAPAAALGPRPEGVAQMDWPALEAAVAGCRACGLCAGRTNTVFGIGSHQADWMVIGEAPGENEDRQGQPFVGQAGKLLDQMLAAIGVSRDAGIDTNLIAGGAGEIRAGGPKDPENGANEPRQGVFIANVLKCRPPGNRNPLPEEIAQCEPYLRRQVALVRPKIILAMGRFAVQSLLQTSEPIGRLRGRVHRYQGVPVIVTYHPAYLLRALPEKAKAWEDLCLALATAESQTREG
;
A
#
# COMPACT_ATOMS: atom_id res chain seq x y z
N MET A 1 -0.13 15.81 -1.76
CA MET A 1 0.33 14.40 -1.89
C MET A 1 -0.03 13.53 -0.68
N LEU A 2 0.59 13.67 0.51
CA LEU A 2 0.12 12.92 1.71
C LEU A 2 -1.35 13.26 2.09
N ALA A 3 -1.77 14.50 1.81
CA ALA A 3 -3.14 14.96 1.96
C ALA A 3 -4.14 14.24 1.03
N GLU A 4 -3.75 13.87 -0.20
CA GLU A 4 -4.59 13.13 -1.16
C GLU A 4 -4.83 11.70 -0.67
N MET A 5 -3.89 11.15 0.09
CA MET A 5 -4.03 9.88 0.80
C MET A 5 -4.68 10.03 2.18
N GLY A 6 -5.28 11.19 2.50
CA GLY A 6 -5.99 11.42 3.76
C GLY A 6 -5.09 11.54 5.01
N VAL A 7 -3.79 11.78 4.86
CA VAL A 7 -2.88 12.07 5.97
C VAL A 7 -2.79 13.58 6.14
N ARG A 8 -3.29 14.11 7.26
CA ARG A 8 -3.08 15.50 7.65
C ARG A 8 -1.72 15.64 8.32
N VAL A 9 -0.75 16.18 7.59
CA VAL A 9 0.53 16.60 8.15
C VAL A 9 0.35 17.99 8.74
N TRP A 10 0.68 18.17 10.03
CA TRP A 10 0.73 19.50 10.63
C TRP A 10 1.91 20.26 10.03
N GLN A 11 1.65 21.37 9.35
CA GLN A 11 2.67 22.31 8.91
C GLN A 11 2.62 23.52 9.86
N PRO A 12 3.75 23.94 10.46
CA PRO A 12 3.80 25.23 11.12
C PRO A 12 3.57 26.33 10.06
N GLU A 13 2.72 27.31 10.37
CA GLU A 13 2.54 28.45 9.48
C GLU A 13 3.88 29.16 9.23
N PRO A 14 4.18 29.57 7.99
CA PRO A 14 5.36 30.35 7.71
C PRO A 14 5.22 31.69 8.45
N VAL A 15 6.10 31.91 9.43
CA VAL A 15 6.25 33.23 10.06
C VAL A 15 6.59 34.22 8.96
N ALA A 16 5.69 35.18 8.74
CA ALA A 16 5.89 36.24 7.75
C ALA A 16 7.22 36.94 8.02
N ARG A 17 8.13 36.90 7.05
CA ARG A 17 9.33 37.72 7.07
C ARG A 17 8.90 39.18 6.98
N VAL A 18 9.07 39.92 8.07
CA VAL A 18 8.98 41.38 8.06
C VAL A 18 10.07 41.88 7.13
N ALA A 19 9.68 42.57 6.06
CA ALA A 19 10.60 43.19 5.13
C ALA A 19 11.38 44.30 5.85
N GLU A 20 12.71 44.28 5.71
CA GLU A 20 13.60 45.34 6.19
C GLU A 20 13.34 46.64 5.40
N PRO A 21 13.20 47.82 6.06
CA PRO A 21 13.05 49.09 5.35
C PRO A 21 14.37 49.57 4.75
N SER A 22 14.31 50.05 3.51
CA SER A 22 15.43 50.58 2.73
C SER A 22 16.09 51.82 3.35
N GLU A 23 17.41 51.84 3.30
CA GLU A 23 18.31 52.86 3.81
C GLU A 23 18.43 54.07 2.85
N GLN A 24 18.05 55.27 3.29
CA GLN A 24 18.47 56.56 2.73
C GLN A 24 18.71 57.58 3.86
N ALA A 25 19.94 58.07 3.97
CA ALA A 25 20.39 59.19 4.83
C ALA A 25 20.30 60.53 4.05
N PRO A 26 20.54 61.75 4.62
CA PRO A 26 21.08 62.10 5.95
C PRO A 26 20.40 63.32 6.66
N ALA A 27 20.78 63.63 7.92
CA ALA A 27 21.12 64.98 8.46
C ALA A 27 21.05 65.09 10.01
N GLU A 28 22.12 65.67 10.57
CA GLU A 28 22.35 66.46 11.81
C GLU A 28 21.72 66.12 13.18
N ALA A 29 22.59 66.16 14.21
CA ALA A 29 22.33 66.08 15.66
C ALA A 29 21.86 67.43 16.26
N PRO A 30 21.23 67.45 17.46
CA PRO A 30 21.97 67.55 18.73
C PRO A 30 21.39 66.63 19.84
N ALA A 31 22.18 65.91 20.64
CA ALA A 31 23.04 66.29 21.77
C ALA A 31 22.35 66.16 23.16
N VAL A 32 22.97 65.30 23.98
CA VAL A 32 23.06 65.27 25.47
C VAL A 32 21.76 64.93 26.26
N THR A 33 21.70 64.19 27.37
CA THR A 33 22.62 63.52 28.33
C THR A 33 21.73 62.51 29.10
N VAL A 34 22.16 61.36 29.65
CA VAL A 34 22.68 61.23 31.03
C VAL A 34 22.91 59.73 31.37
N THR A 35 24.15 59.48 31.78
CA THR A 35 24.74 58.50 32.73
C THR A 35 24.58 56.99 32.60
N VAL A 36 25.77 56.42 32.43
CA VAL A 36 26.26 55.05 32.60
C VAL A 36 26.35 54.64 34.08
N ARG A 37 26.05 53.37 34.37
CA ARG A 37 26.83 52.43 35.22
C ARG A 37 26.58 51.03 34.63
N ASP A 38 27.47 50.44 33.84
CA ASP A 38 28.76 49.76 34.19
C ASP A 38 28.49 48.60 35.18
N ALA A 39 28.87 47.34 34.96
CA ALA A 39 29.97 46.72 34.22
C ALA A 39 29.50 45.33 33.72
N SER A 40 29.88 44.86 32.52
CA SER A 40 31.15 44.19 32.20
C SER A 40 31.44 42.99 33.15
N GLU A 41 31.84 41.80 32.71
CA GLU A 41 32.12 41.28 31.38
C GLU A 41 32.48 39.79 31.55
N THR A 42 32.37 39.06 30.45
CA THR A 42 33.19 37.90 30.04
C THR A 42 33.38 36.66 30.92
N ILE A 43 32.86 35.59 30.31
CA ILE A 43 33.21 34.18 30.30
C ILE A 43 34.74 33.95 30.29
N ALA A 44 35.27 33.05 31.15
CA ALA A 44 35.77 31.73 30.74
C ALA A 44 36.51 30.94 31.85
N VAL A 45 36.43 29.60 31.69
CA VAL A 45 37.33 28.52 32.15
C VAL A 45 37.21 28.00 33.59
N GLY A 46 37.06 26.67 33.70
CA GLY A 46 37.88 25.87 34.62
C GLY A 46 37.14 25.04 35.66
N ALA A 47 37.11 23.73 35.44
CA ALA A 47 36.55 22.71 36.33
C ALA A 47 37.23 22.64 37.71
N ARG A 48 36.44 22.42 38.78
CA ARG A 48 36.79 21.53 39.90
C ARG A 48 35.60 21.22 40.82
N GLN A 49 35.77 20.13 41.55
CA GLN A 49 34.79 19.28 42.23
C GLN A 49 34.07 19.86 43.46
N GLN A 50 32.91 19.23 43.74
CA GLN A 50 32.08 19.06 44.96
C GLN A 50 32.69 19.47 46.33
N PRO A 51 31.90 19.97 47.32
CA PRO A 51 31.03 19.08 48.12
C PRO A 51 29.72 19.66 48.73
N ALA A 52 28.87 18.70 49.15
CA ALA A 52 27.97 18.63 50.31
C ALA A 52 26.91 19.72 50.62
N GLY A 53 25.65 19.27 50.78
CA GLY A 53 24.72 19.84 51.78
C GLY A 53 23.22 19.88 51.46
N SER A 54 22.50 18.82 51.89
CA SER A 54 21.07 18.79 52.35
C SER A 54 19.92 19.09 51.34
N PRO A 55 18.64 18.69 51.59
CA PRO A 55 18.07 17.98 52.74
C PRO A 55 17.25 16.71 52.41
N LYS A 56 16.90 15.98 53.49
CA LYS A 56 16.04 14.80 53.53
C LYS A 56 14.63 15.08 52.98
N HIS A 57 14.16 14.24 52.05
CA HIS A 57 12.74 14.00 51.86
C HIS A 57 12.46 12.50 51.70
N ALA A 58 11.32 12.12 52.28
CA ALA A 58 10.90 10.79 52.65
C ALA A 58 10.89 9.77 51.51
N GLU A 59 11.41 8.59 51.83
CA GLU A 59 11.35 7.36 51.06
C GLU A 59 9.94 6.76 51.15
N THR A 60 9.13 6.94 50.10
CA THR A 60 7.92 6.13 49.88
C THR A 60 8.28 4.95 49.00
N ALA A 61 8.39 3.78 49.64
CA ALA A 61 8.60 2.50 48.99
C ALA A 61 7.46 2.18 48.02
N VAL A 62 7.79 2.09 46.73
CA VAL A 62 6.89 1.59 45.68
C VAL A 62 6.75 0.06 45.87
N PRO A 63 5.55 -0.50 46.05
CA PRO A 63 5.38 -1.94 46.21
C PRO A 63 5.67 -2.65 44.87
N ARG A 64 6.56 -3.66 44.92
CA ARG A 64 6.84 -4.57 43.80
C ARG A 64 5.56 -5.31 43.38
N PRO A 65 5.27 -5.45 42.07
CA PRO A 65 4.15 -6.27 41.63
C PRO A 65 4.44 -7.75 41.95
N ARG A 66 3.46 -8.37 42.60
CA ARG A 66 3.45 -9.78 43.00
C ARG A 66 3.38 -10.66 41.75
N ALA A 67 4.28 -11.64 41.66
CA ALA A 67 4.29 -12.64 40.59
C ALA A 67 2.91 -13.34 40.48
N ALA A 68 2.34 -13.34 39.29
CA ALA A 68 1.12 -14.07 38.99
C ALA A 68 1.39 -15.58 39.06
N ALA A 69 0.52 -16.29 39.77
CA ALA A 69 0.50 -17.75 39.85
C ALA A 69 0.24 -18.38 38.46
N PRO A 70 0.73 -19.61 38.20
CA PRO A 70 0.54 -20.28 36.92
C PRO A 70 -0.95 -20.55 36.67
N VAL A 71 -1.44 -20.09 35.53
CA VAL A 71 -2.77 -20.42 35.02
C VAL A 71 -2.76 -21.91 34.68
N GLY A 72 -3.64 -22.66 35.32
CA GLY A 72 -3.79 -24.09 35.08
C GLY A 72 -4.04 -24.40 33.61
N THR A 73 -3.24 -25.29 33.06
CA THR A 73 -3.46 -25.97 31.79
C THR A 73 -4.67 -26.91 31.94
N GLY A 74 -5.87 -26.39 31.76
CA GLY A 74 -7.01 -27.22 31.40
C GLY A 74 -6.79 -27.75 29.97
N PRO A 75 -7.18 -28.99 29.65
CA PRO A 75 -7.05 -29.52 28.30
C PRO A 75 -7.79 -28.59 27.34
N ALA A 76 -7.04 -28.02 26.39
CA ALA A 76 -7.62 -27.27 25.29
C ALA A 76 -8.64 -28.19 24.60
N ALA A 77 -9.92 -27.80 24.68
CA ALA A 77 -10.95 -28.38 23.84
C ALA A 77 -10.44 -28.32 22.39
N PRO A 78 -10.52 -29.41 21.62
CA PRO A 78 -9.95 -29.44 20.28
C PRO A 78 -10.57 -28.30 19.48
N ALA A 79 -9.71 -27.36 19.04
CA ALA A 79 -10.07 -26.42 18.01
C ALA A 79 -10.62 -27.25 16.85
N GLN A 80 -11.91 -27.10 16.56
CA GLN A 80 -12.54 -27.78 15.44
C GLN A 80 -11.75 -27.38 14.20
N ALA A 81 -10.99 -28.34 13.67
CA ALA A 81 -10.26 -28.17 12.42
C ALA A 81 -11.29 -27.73 11.37
N ALA A 82 -11.03 -26.58 10.74
CA ALA A 82 -11.79 -26.17 9.57
C ALA A 82 -11.84 -27.37 8.60
N PRO A 83 -13.00 -27.71 8.04
CA PRO A 83 -13.10 -28.88 7.17
C PRO A 83 -12.05 -28.75 6.06
N ALA A 84 -11.24 -29.80 5.91
CA ALA A 84 -10.23 -29.88 4.87
C ALA A 84 -10.87 -29.48 3.55
N ALA A 85 -10.29 -28.48 2.87
CA ALA A 85 -10.87 -27.95 1.65
C ALA A 85 -11.07 -29.11 0.66
N ALA A 86 -12.32 -29.39 0.29
CA ALA A 86 -12.59 -30.37 -0.75
C ALA A 86 -11.97 -29.87 -2.05
N LEU A 87 -10.85 -30.47 -2.45
CA LEU A 87 -10.15 -30.16 -3.69
C LEU A 87 -10.77 -30.98 -4.81
N GLY A 88 -11.13 -30.31 -5.90
CA GLY A 88 -11.62 -30.92 -7.13
C GLY A 88 -10.61 -30.78 -8.26
N PRO A 89 -10.82 -31.45 -9.40
CA PRO A 89 -9.99 -31.25 -10.57
C PRO A 89 -10.15 -29.82 -11.11
N ARG A 90 -9.04 -29.16 -11.39
CA ARG A 90 -9.00 -27.93 -12.18
C ARG A 90 -9.10 -28.29 -13.67
N PRO A 91 -9.70 -27.43 -14.53
CA PRO A 91 -9.57 -27.55 -15.96
C PRO A 91 -8.12 -27.83 -16.39
N GLU A 92 -7.95 -28.79 -17.29
CA GLU A 92 -6.65 -29.10 -17.88
C GLU A 92 -6.23 -28.00 -18.86
N GLY A 93 -4.93 -27.88 -19.12
CA GLY A 93 -4.43 -26.96 -20.16
C GLY A 93 -4.54 -25.46 -19.85
N VAL A 94 -4.73 -25.06 -18.57
CA VAL A 94 -4.81 -23.63 -18.17
C VAL A 94 -3.62 -22.80 -18.68
N ALA A 95 -2.43 -23.39 -18.75
CA ALA A 95 -1.23 -22.71 -19.22
C ALA A 95 -1.27 -22.32 -20.71
N GLN A 96 -2.18 -22.90 -21.50
CA GLN A 96 -2.31 -22.68 -22.95
C GLN A 96 -3.56 -21.87 -23.33
N MET A 97 -4.48 -21.63 -22.40
CA MET A 97 -5.75 -20.94 -22.67
C MET A 97 -5.55 -19.50 -23.16
N ASP A 98 -6.28 -19.08 -24.18
CA ASP A 98 -6.42 -17.66 -24.51
C ASP A 98 -7.34 -16.94 -23.51
N TRP A 99 -7.57 -15.64 -23.71
CA TRP A 99 -8.40 -14.84 -22.80
C TRP A 99 -9.83 -15.40 -22.63
N PRO A 100 -10.60 -15.66 -23.70
CA PRO A 100 -11.95 -16.20 -23.56
C PRO A 100 -11.98 -17.56 -22.83
N ALA A 101 -11.08 -18.48 -23.17
CA ALA A 101 -11.03 -19.78 -22.52
C ALA A 101 -10.66 -19.66 -21.03
N LEU A 102 -9.73 -18.77 -20.69
CA LEU A 102 -9.29 -18.55 -19.31
C LEU A 102 -10.39 -17.91 -18.45
N GLU A 103 -11.11 -16.92 -18.99
CA GLU A 103 -12.27 -16.30 -18.32
C GLU A 103 -13.38 -17.32 -18.06
N ALA A 104 -13.73 -18.12 -19.08
CA ALA A 104 -14.74 -19.18 -18.95
C ALA A 104 -14.32 -20.24 -17.91
N ALA A 105 -13.04 -20.65 -17.92
CA ALA A 105 -12.50 -21.61 -16.97
C ALA A 105 -12.58 -21.09 -15.52
N VAL A 106 -12.27 -19.81 -15.29
CA VAL A 106 -12.39 -19.20 -13.96
C VAL A 106 -13.86 -19.11 -13.54
N ALA A 107 -14.75 -18.59 -14.40
CA ALA A 107 -16.18 -18.45 -14.10
C ALA A 107 -16.83 -19.78 -13.68
N GLY A 108 -16.49 -20.87 -14.38
CA GLY A 108 -16.97 -22.22 -14.12
C GLY A 108 -16.20 -23.01 -13.04
N CYS A 109 -15.13 -22.45 -12.46
CA CYS A 109 -14.20 -23.21 -11.63
C CYS A 109 -14.86 -23.78 -10.36
N ARG A 110 -14.60 -25.07 -10.09
CA ARG A 110 -15.03 -25.82 -8.89
C ARG A 110 -13.89 -26.61 -8.23
N ALA A 111 -12.65 -26.21 -8.47
CA ALA A 111 -11.46 -26.94 -8.05
C ALA A 111 -11.16 -26.88 -6.53
N CYS A 112 -11.88 -26.05 -5.76
CA CYS A 112 -11.73 -25.98 -4.31
C CYS A 112 -13.04 -25.55 -3.64
N GLY A 113 -13.17 -25.77 -2.33
CA GLY A 113 -14.37 -25.47 -1.55
C GLY A 113 -14.85 -24.00 -1.57
N LEU A 114 -13.99 -23.05 -1.95
CA LEU A 114 -14.36 -21.64 -2.11
C LEU A 114 -15.47 -21.42 -3.14
N CYS A 115 -15.65 -22.34 -4.10
CA CYS A 115 -16.70 -22.23 -5.10
C CYS A 115 -18.12 -22.31 -4.54
N ALA A 116 -18.29 -22.94 -3.37
CA ALA A 116 -19.61 -23.14 -2.78
C ALA A 116 -20.20 -21.87 -2.14
N GLY A 117 -19.34 -20.94 -1.71
CA GLY A 117 -19.74 -19.75 -0.94
C GLY A 117 -19.64 -18.43 -1.69
N ARG A 118 -19.21 -18.43 -2.96
CA ARG A 118 -19.07 -17.20 -3.77
C ARG A 118 -20.40 -16.78 -4.39
N THR A 119 -20.57 -15.48 -4.57
CA THR A 119 -21.61 -14.93 -5.46
C THR A 119 -21.08 -14.87 -6.89
N ASN A 120 -19.89 -14.29 -7.07
CA ASN A 120 -19.22 -14.21 -8.36
C ASN A 120 -17.74 -14.60 -8.21
N THR A 121 -17.16 -15.11 -9.29
CA THR A 121 -15.71 -15.09 -9.39
C THR A 121 -15.22 -13.69 -9.71
N VAL A 122 -14.05 -13.35 -9.19
CA VAL A 122 -13.37 -12.09 -9.50
C VAL A 122 -12.12 -12.42 -10.30
N PHE A 123 -12.24 -12.33 -11.62
CA PHE A 123 -11.21 -12.71 -12.57
C PHE A 123 -10.00 -11.75 -12.52
N GLY A 124 -10.30 -10.47 -12.70
CA GLY A 124 -9.38 -9.36 -12.91
C GLY A 124 -10.02 -8.35 -13.85
N ILE A 125 -9.55 -7.10 -13.83
CA ILE A 125 -10.02 -6.04 -14.75
C ILE A 125 -8.84 -5.20 -15.23
N GLY A 126 -9.01 -4.52 -16.35
CA GLY A 126 -8.01 -3.60 -16.90
C GLY A 126 -7.57 -4.01 -18.30
N SER A 127 -6.58 -3.31 -18.83
CA SER A 127 -6.08 -3.58 -20.19
C SER A 127 -5.35 -4.92 -20.27
N HIS A 128 -5.67 -5.73 -21.29
CA HIS A 128 -4.97 -6.99 -21.56
C HIS A 128 -3.54 -6.79 -22.11
N GLN A 129 -3.17 -5.54 -22.45
CA GLN A 129 -1.84 -5.14 -22.89
C GLN A 129 -1.21 -4.13 -21.90
N ALA A 130 -1.63 -4.19 -20.63
CA ALA A 130 -1.15 -3.27 -19.61
C ALA A 130 0.35 -3.44 -19.31
N ASP A 131 1.07 -2.33 -19.26
CA ASP A 131 2.45 -2.29 -18.78
C ASP A 131 2.53 -2.58 -17.27
N TRP A 132 1.47 -2.28 -16.54
CA TRP A 132 1.35 -2.48 -15.10
C TRP A 132 0.42 -3.64 -14.76
N MET A 133 0.81 -4.46 -13.79
CA MET A 133 -0.10 -5.43 -13.18
C MET A 133 -0.12 -5.29 -11.65
N VAL A 134 -1.30 -5.20 -11.06
CA VAL A 134 -1.48 -5.19 -9.60
C VAL A 134 -2.03 -6.53 -9.16
N ILE A 135 -1.40 -7.13 -8.15
CA ILE A 135 -1.79 -8.44 -7.63
C ILE A 135 -2.10 -8.33 -6.13
N GLY A 136 -3.37 -8.49 -5.79
CA GLY A 136 -3.86 -8.65 -4.43
C GLY A 136 -4.02 -10.10 -3.99
N GLU A 137 -4.58 -10.29 -2.81
CA GLU A 137 -4.72 -11.60 -2.16
C GLU A 137 -5.97 -12.36 -2.61
N ALA A 138 -7.14 -11.84 -2.26
CA ALA A 138 -8.42 -12.49 -2.48
C ALA A 138 -9.56 -11.46 -2.53
N PRO A 139 -10.70 -11.81 -3.16
CA PRO A 139 -11.88 -10.96 -3.16
C PRO A 139 -12.45 -10.78 -1.75
N GLY A 140 -12.88 -9.54 -1.44
CA GLY A 140 -13.73 -9.25 -0.30
C GLY A 140 -15.21 -9.38 -0.66
N GLU A 141 -16.07 -8.92 0.24
CA GLU A 141 -17.53 -9.00 0.08
C GLU A 141 -18.07 -8.16 -1.08
N ASN A 142 -17.59 -6.93 -1.22
CA ASN A 142 -18.04 -6.05 -2.29
C ASN A 142 -17.55 -6.54 -3.66
N GLU A 143 -16.33 -7.09 -3.69
CA GLU A 143 -15.72 -7.70 -4.87
C GLU A 143 -16.48 -8.95 -5.29
N ASP A 144 -16.79 -9.86 -4.35
CA ASP A 144 -17.60 -11.05 -4.61
C ASP A 144 -18.99 -10.71 -5.15
N ARG A 145 -19.64 -9.67 -4.61
CA ARG A 145 -20.96 -9.24 -5.09
C ARG A 145 -20.91 -8.63 -6.50
N GLN A 146 -19.83 -7.94 -6.86
CA GLN A 146 -19.71 -7.20 -8.12
C GLN A 146 -18.91 -7.94 -9.20
N GLY A 147 -18.21 -9.03 -8.86
CA GLY A 147 -17.33 -9.74 -9.79
C GLY A 147 -16.04 -8.98 -10.15
N GLN A 148 -15.77 -7.85 -9.50
CA GLN A 148 -14.65 -6.96 -9.84
C GLN A 148 -13.69 -6.78 -8.66
N PRO A 149 -12.36 -6.73 -8.89
CA PRO A 149 -11.38 -6.60 -7.83
C PRO A 149 -11.29 -5.15 -7.35
N PHE A 150 -11.00 -4.98 -6.05
CA PHE A 150 -10.72 -3.67 -5.46
C PHE A 150 -11.82 -2.63 -5.75
N VAL A 151 -13.07 -2.92 -5.36
CA VAL A 151 -14.22 -2.01 -5.52
C VAL A 151 -14.69 -1.41 -4.18
N GLY A 152 -14.20 -1.93 -3.05
CA GLY A 152 -14.46 -1.35 -1.73
C GLY A 152 -13.61 -0.11 -1.40
N GLN A 153 -13.57 0.29 -0.12
CA GLN A 153 -12.74 1.41 0.36
C GLN A 153 -11.24 1.20 0.10
N ALA A 154 -10.77 -0.05 0.23
CA ALA A 154 -9.40 -0.42 -0.14
C ALA A 154 -9.13 -0.19 -1.63
N GLY A 155 -10.14 -0.41 -2.47
CA GLY A 155 -10.07 -0.14 -3.90
C GLY A 155 -9.98 1.34 -4.24
N LYS A 156 -10.78 2.18 -3.58
CA LYS A 156 -10.68 3.64 -3.73
C LYS A 156 -9.30 4.18 -3.37
N LEU A 157 -8.69 3.66 -2.30
CA LEU A 157 -7.31 4.01 -1.94
C LEU A 157 -6.31 3.52 -3.00
N LEU A 158 -6.49 2.31 -3.55
CA LEU A 158 -5.67 1.82 -4.65
C LEU A 158 -5.75 2.75 -5.87
N ASP A 159 -6.94 3.24 -6.22
CA ASP A 159 -7.12 4.16 -7.34
C ASP A 159 -6.36 5.46 -7.13
N GLN A 160 -6.40 6.01 -5.92
CA GLN A 160 -5.62 7.19 -5.55
C GLN A 160 -4.11 6.94 -5.63
N MET A 161 -3.66 5.76 -5.17
CA MET A 161 -2.26 5.35 -5.23
C MET A 161 -1.76 5.25 -6.67
N LEU A 162 -2.53 4.62 -7.56
CA LEU A 162 -2.19 4.48 -8.98
C LEU A 162 -2.24 5.82 -9.72
N ALA A 163 -3.27 6.63 -9.47
CA ALA A 163 -3.40 7.95 -10.07
C ALA A 163 -2.22 8.87 -9.72
N ALA A 164 -1.67 8.74 -8.51
CA ALA A 164 -0.52 9.52 -8.07
C ALA A 164 0.79 9.18 -8.81
N ILE A 165 0.85 8.04 -9.50
CA ILE A 165 1.98 7.64 -10.37
C ILE A 165 1.59 7.62 -11.86
N GLY A 166 0.49 8.27 -12.24
CA GLY A 166 0.06 8.37 -13.65
C GLY A 166 -0.55 7.09 -14.24
N VAL A 167 -0.90 6.12 -13.40
CA VAL A 167 -1.50 4.84 -13.79
C VAL A 167 -3.01 4.86 -13.54
N SER A 168 -3.82 4.30 -14.43
CA SER A 168 -5.28 4.19 -14.23
C SER A 168 -5.82 2.85 -14.70
N ARG A 169 -6.77 2.31 -13.92
CA ARG A 169 -7.50 1.09 -14.29
C ARG A 169 -8.41 1.28 -15.50
N ASP A 170 -8.83 2.50 -15.79
CA ASP A 170 -9.72 2.80 -16.93
C ASP A 170 -8.96 3.07 -18.24
N ALA A 171 -7.64 3.20 -18.17
CA ALA A 171 -6.82 3.46 -19.34
C ALA A 171 -6.66 2.20 -20.19
N GLY A 172 -7.09 2.27 -21.45
CA GLY A 172 -6.91 1.18 -22.43
C GLY A 172 -7.82 -0.04 -22.21
N ILE A 173 -8.95 0.12 -21.53
CA ILE A 173 -10.03 -0.89 -21.53
C ILE A 173 -10.86 -0.71 -22.80
N ASP A 174 -11.00 -1.78 -23.60
CA ASP A 174 -12.04 -1.87 -24.63
C ASP A 174 -13.41 -1.91 -23.94
N THR A 175 -14.12 -0.78 -23.91
CA THR A 175 -15.40 -0.60 -23.21
C THR A 175 -16.51 -1.58 -23.64
N ASN A 176 -16.31 -2.28 -24.76
CA ASN A 176 -17.21 -3.31 -25.27
C ASN A 176 -17.15 -4.66 -24.50
N LEU A 177 -16.14 -4.87 -23.64
CA LEU A 177 -16.02 -6.10 -22.83
C LEU A 177 -16.66 -5.99 -21.43
N ILE A 178 -17.16 -4.81 -21.05
CA ILE A 178 -17.83 -4.62 -19.75
C ILE A 178 -19.29 -5.04 -19.89
N ALA A 179 -19.58 -6.31 -19.61
CA ALA A 179 -20.95 -6.78 -19.38
C ALA A 179 -21.49 -6.14 -18.09
N GLY A 180 -22.22 -5.03 -18.23
CA GLY A 180 -22.92 -4.36 -17.13
C GLY A 180 -22.66 -2.86 -17.10
N GLY A 181 -23.41 -2.12 -17.92
CA GLY A 181 -23.41 -0.66 -17.89
C GLY A 181 -23.95 -0.13 -16.56
N ALA A 182 -23.14 0.68 -15.87
CA ALA A 182 -23.58 1.74 -14.97
C ALA A 182 -22.40 2.67 -14.65
N GLY A 183 -22.47 3.90 -15.18
CA GLY A 183 -21.68 5.04 -14.70
C GLY A 183 -20.77 5.66 -15.75
N GLU A 184 -21.18 6.81 -16.29
CA GLU A 184 -20.26 7.82 -16.81
C GLU A 184 -19.27 8.21 -15.69
N ILE A 185 -18.14 7.52 -15.62
CA ILE A 185 -17.04 7.92 -14.73
C ILE A 185 -16.16 8.85 -15.55
N ARG A 186 -16.03 10.08 -15.04
CA ARG A 186 -15.24 11.16 -15.64
C ARG A 186 -13.82 10.68 -15.90
N ALA A 187 -13.53 10.36 -17.16
CA ALA A 187 -12.19 10.23 -17.70
C ALA A 187 -11.48 11.59 -17.59
N GLY A 188 -10.91 11.89 -16.42
CA GLY A 188 -10.19 13.13 -16.17
C GLY A 188 -8.91 12.88 -15.40
N GLY A 189 -7.77 13.04 -16.08
CA GLY A 189 -6.41 13.26 -15.57
C GLY A 189 -6.34 14.30 -14.47
N PRO A 190 -5.23 14.36 -13.72
CA PRO A 190 -4.70 15.68 -13.39
C PRO A 190 -4.68 16.47 -14.70
N LYS A 191 -5.37 17.62 -14.73
CA LYS A 191 -5.28 18.54 -15.86
C LYS A 191 -3.99 19.33 -15.68
N ASP A 192 -3.16 19.41 -16.71
CA ASP A 192 -2.05 20.35 -16.67
C ASP A 192 -2.62 21.76 -16.46
N PRO A 193 -2.13 22.51 -15.46
CA PRO A 193 -2.64 23.85 -15.17
C PRO A 193 -2.32 24.86 -16.30
N GLU A 194 -1.41 24.53 -17.21
CA GLU A 194 -1.03 25.39 -18.35
C GLU A 194 -1.66 24.99 -19.70
N ASN A 195 -2.04 23.72 -19.90
CA ASN A 195 -2.64 23.24 -21.14
C ASN A 195 -3.71 22.19 -20.79
N GLY A 196 -5.00 22.52 -20.87
CA GLY A 196 -6.11 21.64 -20.43
C GLY A 196 -6.31 20.29 -21.15
N ALA A 197 -5.26 19.73 -21.75
CA ALA A 197 -5.18 18.38 -22.26
C ALA A 197 -5.02 17.36 -21.12
N ASN A 198 -5.53 16.16 -21.35
CA ASN A 198 -5.50 15.04 -20.42
C ASN A 198 -4.23 14.22 -20.70
N GLU A 199 -3.27 14.18 -19.77
CA GLU A 199 -2.07 13.33 -19.94
C GLU A 199 -2.47 11.86 -20.19
N PRO A 200 -1.83 11.16 -21.15
CA PRO A 200 -2.14 9.77 -21.43
C PRO A 200 -1.72 8.90 -20.24
N ARG A 201 -2.69 8.43 -19.46
CA ARG A 201 -2.44 7.52 -18.35
C ARG A 201 -2.06 6.13 -18.85
N GLN A 202 -1.12 5.49 -18.17
CA GLN A 202 -0.74 4.10 -18.44
C GLN A 202 -1.85 3.15 -17.95
N GLY A 203 -2.17 2.13 -18.74
CA GLY A 203 -3.12 1.08 -18.37
C GLY A 203 -2.54 0.11 -17.33
N VAL A 204 -3.42 -0.42 -16.48
CA VAL A 204 -3.08 -1.46 -15.48
C VAL A 204 -4.05 -2.63 -15.58
N PHE A 205 -3.57 -3.85 -15.35
CA PHE A 205 -4.40 -5.02 -15.11
C PHE A 205 -4.38 -5.37 -13.61
N ILE A 206 -5.54 -5.41 -12.97
CA ILE A 206 -5.69 -5.65 -11.53
C ILE A 206 -6.30 -7.03 -11.33
N ALA A 207 -5.65 -7.87 -10.54
CA ALA A 207 -6.11 -9.22 -10.22
C ALA A 207 -5.81 -9.59 -8.77
N ASN A 208 -6.36 -10.72 -8.32
CA ASN A 208 -6.01 -11.37 -7.06
C ASN A 208 -5.41 -12.76 -7.32
N VAL A 209 -4.65 -13.29 -6.36
CA VAL A 209 -4.22 -14.69 -6.36
C VAL A 209 -5.43 -15.62 -6.37
N LEU A 210 -6.35 -15.46 -5.41
CA LEU A 210 -7.60 -16.18 -5.41
C LEU A 210 -8.65 -15.47 -6.28
N LYS A 211 -9.49 -16.26 -6.97
CA LYS A 211 -10.62 -15.76 -7.78
C LYS A 211 -11.96 -15.85 -7.05
N CYS A 212 -11.99 -16.41 -5.85
CA CYS A 212 -13.18 -16.60 -5.04
C CYS A 212 -12.94 -16.06 -3.63
N ARG A 213 -13.97 -15.46 -3.02
CA ARG A 213 -13.91 -14.95 -1.65
C ARG A 213 -13.84 -16.09 -0.62
N PRO A 214 -12.86 -16.08 0.30
CA PRO A 214 -12.87 -16.96 1.46
C PRO A 214 -14.02 -16.66 2.44
N PRO A 215 -14.67 -17.67 3.04
CA PRO A 215 -15.75 -17.47 4.01
C PRO A 215 -15.33 -16.55 5.16
N GLY A 216 -16.15 -15.56 5.49
CA GLY A 216 -15.86 -14.60 6.55
C GLY A 216 -14.63 -13.72 6.29
N ASN A 217 -14.17 -13.61 5.04
CA ASN A 217 -12.91 -12.93 4.67
C ASN A 217 -11.71 -13.48 5.45
N ARG A 218 -11.73 -14.77 5.78
CA ARG A 218 -10.57 -15.41 6.40
C ARG A 218 -9.37 -15.39 5.45
N ASN A 219 -8.21 -15.65 6.04
CA ASN A 219 -7.00 -15.93 5.28
C ASN A 219 -7.19 -17.15 4.33
N PRO A 220 -6.65 -17.09 3.10
CA PRO A 220 -6.55 -18.24 2.20
C PRO A 220 -5.80 -19.41 2.83
N LEU A 221 -6.23 -20.62 2.51
CA LEU A 221 -5.47 -21.83 2.80
C LEU A 221 -4.41 -22.07 1.70
N PRO A 222 -3.24 -22.66 2.02
CA PRO A 222 -2.20 -22.95 1.03
C PRO A 222 -2.71 -23.76 -0.16
N GLU A 223 -3.57 -24.75 0.08
CA GLU A 223 -4.16 -25.58 -0.96
C GLU A 223 -5.13 -24.81 -1.87
N GLU A 224 -5.83 -23.80 -1.35
CA GLU A 224 -6.69 -22.93 -2.16
C GLU A 224 -5.86 -22.06 -3.09
N ILE A 225 -4.74 -21.53 -2.58
CA ILE A 225 -3.76 -20.79 -3.37
C ILE A 225 -3.19 -21.69 -4.47
N ALA A 226 -2.72 -22.89 -4.13
CA ALA A 226 -2.14 -23.82 -5.09
C ALA A 226 -3.12 -24.21 -6.22
N GLN A 227 -4.42 -24.31 -5.92
CA GLN A 227 -5.44 -24.55 -6.95
C GLN A 227 -5.67 -23.34 -7.86
N CYS A 228 -5.63 -22.13 -7.31
CA CYS A 228 -5.95 -20.90 -8.04
C CYS A 228 -4.75 -20.28 -8.78
N GLU A 229 -3.53 -20.46 -8.27
CA GLU A 229 -2.30 -19.84 -8.78
C GLU A 229 -2.10 -20.02 -10.30
N PRO A 230 -2.39 -21.19 -10.90
CA PRO A 230 -2.18 -21.35 -12.34
C PRO A 230 -3.04 -20.44 -13.22
N TYR A 231 -4.19 -19.97 -12.75
CA TYR A 231 -4.95 -18.94 -13.45
C TYR A 231 -4.21 -17.60 -13.42
N LEU A 232 -3.68 -17.20 -12.26
CA LEU A 232 -2.89 -15.97 -12.13
C LEU A 232 -1.62 -16.04 -12.98
N ARG A 233 -0.90 -17.17 -12.94
CA ARG A 233 0.26 -17.42 -13.79
C ARG A 233 -0.07 -17.26 -15.26
N ARG A 234 -1.22 -17.78 -15.70
CA ARG A 234 -1.64 -17.60 -17.09
C ARG A 234 -1.98 -16.14 -17.41
N GLN A 235 -2.64 -15.43 -16.50
CA GLN A 235 -2.91 -13.99 -16.67
C GLN A 235 -1.60 -13.19 -16.82
N VAL A 236 -0.60 -13.43 -15.97
CA VAL A 236 0.72 -12.78 -16.09
C VAL A 236 1.36 -13.07 -17.46
N ALA A 237 1.29 -14.33 -17.91
CA ALA A 237 1.85 -14.73 -19.20
C ALA A 237 1.12 -14.13 -20.42
N LEU A 238 -0.19 -13.87 -20.30
CA LEU A 238 -0.99 -13.22 -21.35
C LEU A 238 -0.79 -11.70 -21.38
N VAL A 239 -0.82 -11.04 -20.21
CA VAL A 239 -0.63 -9.59 -20.09
C VAL A 239 0.79 -9.19 -20.46
N ARG A 240 1.79 -9.99 -20.06
CA ARG A 240 3.23 -9.68 -20.19
C ARG A 240 3.56 -8.27 -19.67
N PRO A 241 3.22 -7.96 -18.40
CA PRO A 241 3.43 -6.62 -17.86
C PRO A 241 4.93 -6.32 -17.74
N LYS A 242 5.29 -5.04 -17.86
CA LYS A 242 6.65 -4.54 -17.58
C LYS A 242 6.94 -4.54 -16.08
N ILE A 243 5.91 -4.41 -15.25
CA ILE A 243 6.06 -4.42 -13.79
C ILE A 243 4.84 -5.01 -13.07
N ILE A 244 5.10 -5.67 -11.94
CA ILE A 244 4.08 -6.15 -11.01
C ILE A 244 4.18 -5.41 -9.67
N LEU A 245 3.06 -4.88 -9.19
CA LEU A 245 2.89 -4.40 -7.83
C LEU A 245 2.15 -5.46 -7.00
N ALA A 246 2.86 -6.15 -6.12
CA ALA A 246 2.33 -7.18 -5.25
C ALA A 246 1.89 -6.58 -3.90
N MET A 247 0.61 -6.73 -3.57
CA MET A 247 0.01 -6.06 -2.41
C MET A 247 -0.45 -7.07 -1.35
N GLY A 248 0.14 -6.97 -0.16
CA GLY A 248 -0.26 -7.81 0.97
C GLY A 248 0.45 -9.17 1.03
N ARG A 249 0.26 -9.86 2.15
CA ARG A 249 1.10 -11.01 2.51
C ARG A 249 0.95 -12.14 1.51
N PHE A 250 -0.26 -12.62 1.28
CA PHE A 250 -0.49 -13.82 0.49
C PHE A 250 -0.19 -13.64 -0.99
N ALA A 251 -0.42 -12.44 -1.54
CA ALA A 251 0.04 -12.09 -2.89
C ALA A 251 1.55 -12.28 -3.00
N VAL A 252 2.29 -11.71 -2.05
CA VAL A 252 3.75 -11.77 -2.01
C VAL A 252 4.26 -13.19 -1.77
N GLN A 253 3.65 -13.95 -0.84
CA GLN A 253 4.02 -15.33 -0.57
C GLN A 253 3.82 -16.22 -1.80
N SER A 254 2.72 -16.01 -2.55
CA SER A 254 2.42 -16.78 -3.76
C SER A 254 3.37 -16.44 -4.91
N LEU A 255 3.71 -15.17 -5.09
CA LEU A 255 4.60 -14.75 -6.17
C LEU A 255 6.07 -15.07 -5.88
N LEU A 256 6.52 -14.80 -4.66
CA LEU A 256 7.95 -14.90 -4.29
C LEU A 256 8.29 -16.21 -3.58
N GLN A 257 7.31 -17.08 -3.31
CA GLN A 257 7.50 -18.39 -2.69
C GLN A 257 8.30 -18.29 -1.37
N THR A 258 8.00 -17.27 -0.57
CA THR A 258 8.69 -16.94 0.69
C THR A 258 7.69 -16.76 1.82
N SER A 259 8.09 -17.03 3.06
CA SER A 259 7.34 -16.71 4.28
C SER A 259 7.83 -15.44 4.98
N GLU A 260 8.79 -14.72 4.42
CA GLU A 260 9.34 -13.50 5.02
C GLU A 260 8.27 -12.42 5.23
N PRO A 261 8.34 -11.65 6.33
CA PRO A 261 7.44 -10.54 6.56
C PRO A 261 7.58 -9.46 5.47
N ILE A 262 6.45 -8.87 5.05
CA ILE A 262 6.39 -7.80 4.03
C ILE A 262 7.42 -6.70 4.30
N GLY A 263 7.58 -6.28 5.56
CA GLY A 263 8.52 -5.21 5.93
C GLY A 263 9.98 -5.48 5.54
N ARG A 264 10.41 -6.74 5.41
CA ARG A 264 11.75 -7.13 4.92
C ARG A 264 11.83 -7.25 3.40
N LEU A 265 10.69 -7.41 2.75
CA LEU A 265 10.60 -7.60 1.31
C LEU A 265 10.46 -6.26 0.56
N ARG A 266 9.88 -5.24 1.19
CA ARG A 266 9.73 -3.90 0.61
C ARG A 266 11.06 -3.20 0.30
N GLY A 267 10.99 -2.12 -0.48
CA GLY A 267 12.14 -1.24 -0.77
C GLY A 267 13.22 -1.84 -1.68
N ARG A 268 12.91 -2.95 -2.37
CA ARG A 268 13.81 -3.61 -3.33
C ARG A 268 13.01 -4.24 -4.47
N VAL A 269 13.68 -4.47 -5.60
CA VAL A 269 13.11 -5.11 -6.78
C VAL A 269 13.26 -6.63 -6.70
N HIS A 270 12.15 -7.36 -6.80
CA HIS A 270 12.11 -8.82 -6.92
C HIS A 270 11.79 -9.23 -8.35
N ARG A 271 11.69 -10.55 -8.61
CA ARG A 271 11.29 -11.06 -9.92
C ARG A 271 10.27 -12.18 -9.81
N TYR A 272 9.31 -12.20 -10.72
CA TYR A 272 8.38 -13.30 -10.94
C TYR A 272 8.28 -13.54 -12.45
N GLN A 273 8.67 -14.73 -12.90
CA GLN A 273 8.65 -15.11 -14.33
C GLN A 273 9.36 -14.10 -15.24
N GLY A 274 10.48 -13.54 -14.77
CA GLY A 274 11.25 -12.52 -15.49
C GLY A 274 10.77 -11.09 -15.26
N VAL A 275 9.52 -10.87 -14.85
CA VAL A 275 8.94 -9.55 -14.60
C VAL A 275 9.41 -8.98 -13.26
N PRO A 276 9.87 -7.72 -13.19
CA PRO A 276 10.13 -7.01 -11.95
C PRO A 276 8.89 -6.95 -11.04
N VAL A 277 9.07 -7.24 -9.75
CA VAL A 277 8.01 -7.21 -8.73
C VAL A 277 8.40 -6.26 -7.61
N ILE A 278 7.55 -5.27 -7.34
CA ILE A 278 7.63 -4.45 -6.13
C ILE A 278 6.59 -4.91 -5.13
N VAL A 279 7.05 -5.10 -3.90
CA VAL A 279 6.21 -5.49 -2.77
C VAL A 279 5.74 -4.24 -2.03
N THR A 280 4.46 -4.17 -1.70
CA THR A 280 3.93 -3.12 -0.83
C THR A 280 2.83 -3.65 0.10
N TYR A 281 2.38 -2.79 1.02
CA TYR A 281 1.28 -3.10 1.91
C TYR A 281 -0.07 -3.11 1.18
N HIS A 282 -0.98 -3.96 1.65
CA HIS A 282 -2.35 -3.99 1.13
C HIS A 282 -3.10 -2.69 1.49
N PRO A 283 -3.92 -2.10 0.59
CA PRO A 283 -4.63 -0.84 0.87
C PRO A 283 -5.53 -0.92 2.11
N ALA A 284 -6.18 -2.07 2.34
CA ALA A 284 -6.99 -2.29 3.54
C ALA A 284 -6.18 -2.16 4.86
N TYR A 285 -4.88 -2.51 4.85
CA TYR A 285 -4.00 -2.29 5.99
C TYR A 285 -3.66 -0.81 6.15
N LEU A 286 -3.34 -0.12 5.05
CA LEU A 286 -3.01 1.31 5.03
C LEU A 286 -4.16 2.21 5.51
N LEU A 287 -5.42 1.79 5.29
CA LEU A 287 -6.59 2.49 5.82
C LEU A 287 -6.64 2.49 7.35
N ARG A 288 -6.03 1.50 8.01
CA ARG A 288 -5.98 1.38 9.48
C ARG A 288 -4.65 1.87 10.06
N ALA A 289 -3.57 1.81 9.29
CA ALA A 289 -2.22 2.19 9.68
C ALA A 289 -1.75 3.41 8.86
N LEU A 290 -2.31 4.58 9.16
CA LEU A 290 -2.02 5.82 8.42
C LEU A 290 -0.52 6.16 8.29
N PRO A 291 0.33 5.97 9.33
CA PRO A 291 1.76 6.24 9.19
C PRO A 291 2.47 5.37 8.13
N GLU A 292 1.95 4.18 7.84
CA GLU A 292 2.54 3.26 6.87
C GLU A 292 2.26 3.68 5.40
N LYS A 293 1.41 4.70 5.18
CA LYS A 293 1.16 5.25 3.84
C LYS A 293 2.41 5.87 3.21
N ALA A 294 3.29 6.48 4.01
CA ALA A 294 4.56 7.04 3.52
C ALA A 294 5.46 5.94 2.94
N LYS A 295 5.53 4.79 3.61
CA LYS A 295 6.26 3.61 3.14
C LYS A 295 5.65 3.06 1.85
N ALA A 296 4.32 2.95 1.77
CA ALA A 296 3.68 2.52 0.53
C ALA A 296 3.95 3.49 -0.64
N TRP A 297 4.07 4.79 -0.37
CA TRP A 297 4.47 5.77 -1.37
C TRP A 297 5.91 5.56 -1.87
N GLU A 298 6.86 5.28 -0.98
CA GLU A 298 8.24 4.93 -1.36
C GLU A 298 8.26 3.71 -2.31
N ASP A 299 7.43 2.70 -2.05
CA ASP A 299 7.32 1.52 -2.92
C ASP A 299 6.77 1.89 -4.30
N LEU A 300 5.77 2.78 -4.37
CA LEU A 300 5.19 3.24 -5.64
C LEU A 300 6.21 4.03 -6.46
N CYS A 301 6.99 4.90 -5.83
CA CYS A 301 8.09 5.60 -6.50
C CYS A 301 9.14 4.62 -7.05
N LEU A 302 9.50 3.60 -6.27
CA LEU A 302 10.41 2.55 -6.73
C LEU A 302 9.82 1.77 -7.91
N ALA A 303 8.53 1.46 -7.86
CA ALA A 303 7.83 0.80 -8.95
C ALA A 303 7.85 1.65 -10.23
N LEU A 304 7.54 2.94 -10.13
CA LEU A 304 7.54 3.86 -11.27
C LEU A 304 8.93 3.93 -11.91
N ALA A 305 9.97 4.19 -11.12
CA ALA A 305 11.34 4.24 -11.60
C ALA A 305 11.78 2.92 -12.26
N THR A 306 11.32 1.78 -11.73
CA THR A 306 11.60 0.46 -12.31
C THR A 306 10.87 0.26 -13.64
N ALA A 307 9.60 0.67 -13.75
CA ALA A 307 8.83 0.55 -14.98
C ALA A 307 9.41 1.41 -16.12
N GLU A 308 9.87 2.62 -15.79
CA GLU A 308 10.52 3.52 -16.74
C GLU A 308 11.84 2.95 -17.28
N SER A 309 12.64 2.29 -16.44
CA SER A 309 13.89 1.66 -16.89
C SER A 309 13.63 0.52 -17.87
N GLN A 310 12.59 -0.29 -17.66
CA GLN A 310 12.21 -1.37 -18.58
C GLN A 310 11.76 -0.85 -19.95
N THR A 311 11.23 0.37 -20.04
CA THR A 311 10.78 0.96 -21.31
C THR A 311 11.94 1.51 -22.14
N ARG A 312 13.10 1.78 -21.53
CA ARG A 312 14.30 2.28 -22.25
C ARG A 312 15.18 1.17 -22.81
N GLU A 313 15.00 -0.06 -22.35
CA GLU A 313 15.82 -1.23 -22.73
C GLU A 313 15.20 -2.08 -23.85
N GLY A 314 13.93 -1.88 -24.19
CA GLY A 314 13.19 -2.63 -25.23
C GLY A 314 12.88 -1.79 -26.45
#